data_AF-A0A955S6Y7-F1
#
_entry.id   AF-A0A955S6Y7-F1
#
_cell.length_a   1.000
_cell.length_b   1.000
_cell.length_c   1.000
_cell.angle_alpha   90.00
_cell.angle_beta   90.00
_cell.angle_gamma   90.00
#
_symmetry.space_group_name_H-M   'P 1'
#
loop_
_entity.id
_entity.type
_entity.pdbx_description
1 polymer ?
#
loop_
_entity_poly.entity_id
_entity_poly.type
_entity_poly.pdbx_seq_one_letter_code
_entity_poly.pdbx_strand_id
1 'polypeptide(L)'
;HPSEGDNCPNVVLEALSCGLPVIYHESGGTGEIAQPYGVALSKRIDKQAIEQTLQILKKDYEIFKARIIDHQTMFSIETAGKKYLEVFNRICSNK
;
A
#
# COMPACT_ATOMS: atom_id res chain seq x y z
N HIS A 1 5.37 -7.90 2.28
CA HIS A 1 4.47 -9.03 1.96
C HIS A 1 4.85 -9.61 0.58
N PRO A 2 5.63 -10.69 0.53
CA PRO A 2 6.13 -11.27 -0.73
C PRO A 2 5.21 -12.38 -1.27
N SER A 3 3.89 -12.19 -1.25
CA SER A 3 2.94 -13.18 -1.79
C SER A 3 2.70 -12.95 -3.28
N GLU A 4 2.73 -14.02 -4.07
CA GLU A 4 2.35 -14.01 -5.49
C GLU A 4 0.83 -14.18 -5.61
N GLY A 5 0.10 -13.10 -5.97
CA GLY A 5 -1.34 -13.17 -6.28
C GLY A 5 -2.32 -12.66 -5.21
N ASP A 6 -1.87 -11.82 -4.27
CA ASP A 6 -2.79 -11.15 -3.34
C ASP A 6 -3.46 -9.93 -4.01
N ASN A 7 -4.79 -9.97 -4.12
CA ASN A 7 -5.60 -8.93 -4.74
C ASN A 7 -5.73 -7.69 -3.84
N CYS A 8 -5.68 -7.84 -2.53
CA CYS A 8 -5.78 -6.74 -1.58
C CYS A 8 -5.14 -7.15 -0.24
N PRO A 9 -3.80 -7.07 -0.12
CA PRO A 9 -3.11 -7.51 1.07
C PRO A 9 -3.39 -6.56 2.24
N ASN A 10 -4.25 -6.97 3.16
CA ASN A 10 -4.56 -6.19 4.38
C ASN A 10 -3.29 -5.91 5.20
N VAL A 11 -2.32 -6.81 5.20
CA VAL A 11 -1.03 -6.60 5.88
C VAL A 11 -0.25 -5.39 5.35
N VAL A 12 -0.43 -5.02 4.08
CA VAL A 12 0.14 -3.78 3.53
C VAL A 12 -0.62 -2.58 4.09
N LEU A 13 -1.95 -2.63 4.14
CA LEU A 13 -2.77 -1.57 4.73
C LEU A 13 -2.49 -1.37 6.23
N GLU A 14 -2.25 -2.45 6.97
CA GLU A 14 -1.87 -2.41 8.39
C GLU A 14 -0.53 -1.72 8.58
N ALA A 15 0.50 -2.10 7.79
CA ALA A 15 1.81 -1.47 7.85
C ALA A 15 1.75 0.03 7.52
N LEU A 16 0.98 0.40 6.48
CA LEU A 16 0.78 1.80 6.10
C LEU A 16 -0.01 2.56 7.18
N SER A 17 -1.02 1.95 7.80
CA SER A 17 -1.75 2.55 8.92
C SER A 17 -0.86 2.82 10.13
N CYS A 18 0.21 2.03 10.31
CA CYS A 18 1.23 2.25 11.33
C CYS A 18 2.29 3.31 10.94
N GLY A 19 2.20 3.93 9.77
CA GLY A 19 3.19 4.92 9.33
C GLY A 19 4.45 4.32 8.72
N LEU A 20 4.44 3.04 8.34
CA LEU A 20 5.64 2.31 7.92
C LEU A 20 5.69 2.12 6.39
N PRO A 21 6.74 2.62 5.72
CA PRO A 21 7.02 2.28 4.33
C PRO A 21 7.22 0.78 4.14
N VAL A 22 6.80 0.26 2.97
CA VAL A 22 6.76 -1.19 2.72
C VAL A 22 7.68 -1.61 1.58
N ILE A 23 8.28 -2.80 1.71
CA ILE A 23 8.84 -3.54 0.59
C ILE A 23 7.81 -4.59 0.18
N TYR A 24 7.41 -4.58 -1.09
CA TYR A 24 6.29 -5.36 -1.57
C TYR A 24 6.61 -6.07 -2.89
N HIS A 25 5.96 -7.19 -3.16
CA HIS A 25 6.08 -7.86 -4.45
C HIS A 25 5.11 -7.21 -5.46
N GLU A 26 5.60 -6.91 -6.66
CA GLU A 26 4.78 -6.30 -7.73
C GLU A 26 3.92 -7.36 -8.43
N SER A 27 2.93 -7.86 -7.70
CA SER A 27 1.93 -8.82 -8.20
C SER A 27 0.57 -8.59 -7.55
N GLY A 28 -0.49 -8.97 -8.27
CA GLY A 28 -1.87 -8.76 -7.81
C GLY A 28 -2.19 -7.27 -7.67
N GLY A 29 -3.04 -6.92 -6.70
CA GLY A 29 -3.40 -5.52 -6.39
C GLY A 29 -2.41 -4.81 -5.48
N THR A 30 -1.33 -5.50 -5.06
CA THR A 30 -0.35 -4.96 -4.11
C THR A 30 0.32 -3.68 -4.64
N GLY A 31 0.63 -3.62 -5.94
CA GLY A 31 1.25 -2.45 -6.56
C GLY A 31 0.36 -1.21 -6.52
N GLU A 32 -0.94 -1.36 -6.73
CA GLU A 32 -1.91 -0.26 -6.72
C GLU A 32 -1.96 0.44 -5.36
N ILE A 33 -1.76 -0.31 -4.28
CA ILE A 33 -1.77 0.21 -2.91
C ILE A 33 -0.37 0.72 -2.51
N ALA A 34 0.68 -0.06 -2.75
CA ALA A 34 1.98 0.13 -2.11
C ALA A 34 2.96 1.04 -2.87
N GLN A 35 2.80 1.20 -4.19
CA GLN A 35 3.74 1.95 -5.03
C GLN A 35 4.02 3.39 -4.57
N PRO A 36 3.03 4.16 -4.05
CA PRO A 36 3.31 5.52 -3.57
C PRO A 36 4.13 5.57 -2.27
N TYR A 37 4.18 4.47 -1.51
CA TYR A 37 4.60 4.43 -0.10
C TYR A 37 5.74 3.44 0.18
N GLY A 38 6.36 2.89 -0.87
CA GLY A 38 7.30 1.80 -0.70
C GLY A 38 8.09 1.49 -1.95
N VAL A 39 8.83 0.39 -1.90
CA VAL A 39 9.71 -0.05 -2.98
C VAL A 39 9.34 -1.47 -3.40
N ALA A 40 9.16 -1.67 -4.70
CA ALA A 40 8.94 -2.99 -5.26
C ALA A 40 10.20 -3.87 -5.08
N LEU A 41 9.98 -5.11 -4.63
CA LEU A 41 11.01 -6.13 -4.57
C LEU A 41 11.30 -6.64 -5.98
N SER A 42 12.58 -6.80 -6.31
CA SER A 42 13.00 -7.42 -7.57
C SER A 42 12.39 -8.82 -7.74
N LYS A 43 11.98 -9.15 -8.98
CA LYS A 43 11.53 -10.51 -9.35
C LYS A 43 12.58 -11.58 -9.07
N ARG A 44 13.86 -11.22 -9.16
CA ARG A 44 14.97 -12.07 -8.72
C ARG A 44 15.37 -11.68 -7.32
N ILE A 45 15.07 -12.55 -6.37
CA ILE A 45 15.43 -12.36 -4.97
C ILE A 45 16.83 -12.95 -4.74
N ASP A 46 17.83 -12.09 -4.85
CA ASP A 46 19.21 -12.39 -4.44
C ASP A 46 19.72 -11.32 -3.46
N LYS A 47 20.87 -11.57 -2.83
CA LYS A 47 21.45 -10.67 -1.83
C LYS A 47 21.62 -9.25 -2.37
N GLN A 48 22.07 -9.12 -3.62
CA GLN A 48 22.34 -7.82 -4.24
C GLN A 48 21.04 -7.06 -4.48
N ALA A 49 20.01 -7.74 -4.97
CA ALA A 49 18.69 -7.15 -5.19
C ALA A 49 18.07 -6.66 -3.88
N ILE A 50 18.12 -7.47 -2.81
CA ILE A 50 17.62 -7.08 -1.48
C ILE A 50 18.37 -5.84 -0.96
N GLU A 51 19.69 -5.85 -1.08
CA GLU A 51 20.52 -4.73 -0.63
C GLU A 51 20.19 -3.44 -1.39
N GLN A 52 20.03 -3.51 -2.71
CA GLN A 52 19.61 -2.37 -3.53
C GLN A 52 18.25 -1.82 -3.12
N THR A 53 17.25 -2.70 -2.95
CA THR A 53 15.90 -2.31 -2.50
C THR A 53 15.95 -1.63 -1.13
N LEU A 54 16.74 -2.16 -0.19
CA LEU A 54 16.91 -1.55 1.13
C LEU A 54 17.58 -0.18 1.07
N GLN A 55 18.57 0.00 0.18
CA GLN A 55 19.21 1.31 0.02
C GLN A 55 18.26 2.36 -0.54
N ILE A 56 17.42 1.99 -1.52
CA ILE A 56 16.38 2.88 -2.06
C ILE A 56 15.38 3.26 -0.96
N LEU A 57 14.88 2.26 -0.21
CA LEU A 57 13.93 2.50 0.87
C LEU A 57 14.52 3.43 1.94
N LYS A 58 15.78 3.23 2.33
CA LYS A 58 16.47 4.09 3.31
C LYS A 58 16.65 5.51 2.80
N LYS A 59 17.04 5.68 1.54
CA LYS A 59 17.26 6.99 0.92
C LYS A 59 15.97 7.81 0.90
N ASP A 60 14.85 7.19 0.53
CA ASP A 60 13.57 7.87 0.32
C ASP A 60 12.61 7.68 1.51
N TYR A 61 13.10 7.18 2.64
CA TYR A 61 12.29 6.79 3.81
C TYR A 61 11.38 7.93 4.30
N GLU A 62 11.94 9.12 4.48
CA GLU A 62 11.19 10.29 4.95
C GLU A 62 10.14 10.75 3.93
N ILE A 63 10.41 10.57 2.63
CA ILE A 63 9.44 10.89 1.56
C ILE A 63 8.25 9.92 1.64
N PHE A 64 8.53 8.62 1.78
CA PHE A 64 7.47 7.63 1.92
C PHE A 64 6.66 7.86 3.20
N LYS A 65 7.34 8.10 4.32
CA LYS A 65 6.69 8.36 5.60
C LYS A 65 5.79 9.60 5.54
N ALA A 66 6.26 10.70 4.94
CA ALA A 66 5.45 11.90 4.76
C ALA A 66 4.16 11.61 3.97
N ARG A 67 4.27 10.89 2.84
CA ARG A 67 3.10 10.47 2.04
C ARG A 67 2.14 9.58 2.81
N ILE A 68 2.66 8.68 3.64
CA ILE A 68 1.81 7.80 4.46
C ILE A 68 1.03 8.62 5.48
N ILE A 69 1.67 9.59 6.12
CA ILE A 69 1.01 10.51 7.07
C ILE A 69 -0.07 11.32 6.35
N ASP A 70 0.25 11.88 5.18
CA ASP A 70 -0.69 12.67 4.38
C ASP A 70 -1.91 11.85 3.96
N HIS A 71 -1.73 10.56 3.68
CA HIS A 71 -2.77 9.66 3.20
C HIS A 71 -3.33 8.70 4.26
N GLN A 72 -2.98 8.87 5.55
CA GLN A 72 -3.27 7.91 6.62
C GLN A 72 -4.75 7.49 6.71
N THR A 73 -5.65 8.44 6.40
CA THR A 73 -7.11 8.20 6.48
C THR A 73 -7.59 7.23 5.41
N MET A 74 -6.86 7.07 4.30
CA MET A 74 -7.23 6.19 3.20
C MET A 74 -7.08 4.70 3.54
N PHE A 75 -6.24 4.35 4.52
CA PHE A 75 -5.95 2.96 4.86
C PHE A 75 -6.93 2.35 5.88
N SER A 76 -7.85 3.16 6.40
CA SER A 76 -8.82 2.76 7.42
C SER A 76 -10.05 2.06 6.83
N ILE A 77 -10.59 1.07 7.55
CA ILE A 77 -11.81 0.37 7.16
C ILE A 77 -13.02 1.32 7.16
N GLU A 78 -13.00 2.32 8.03
CA GLU A 78 -14.01 3.37 8.12
C GLU A 78 -14.12 4.16 6.81
N THR A 79 -12.98 4.50 6.20
CA THR A 79 -12.96 5.20 4.91
C THR A 79 -13.53 4.33 3.79
N ALA A 80 -13.16 3.04 3.76
CA ALA A 80 -13.75 2.10 2.80
C ALA A 80 -15.28 2.00 2.99
N GLY A 81 -15.74 1.80 4.22
CA GLY A 81 -17.17 1.72 4.56
C GLY A 81 -17.96 2.97 4.14
N LYS A 82 -17.40 4.16 4.39
CA LYS A 82 -18.01 5.43 3.95
C LYS A 82 -18.18 5.50 2.43
N LYS A 83 -17.17 5.10 1.66
CA LYS A 83 -17.23 5.08 0.19
C LYS A 83 -18.31 4.11 -0.32
N TYR A 84 -18.41 2.91 0.27
CA TYR A 84 -19.48 1.99 -0.08
C TYR A 84 -20.86 2.57 0.22
N LEU A 85 -21.05 3.15 1.41
CA LEU A 85 -22.31 3.76 1.82
C LEU A 85 -22.72 4.91 0.90
N GLU A 86 -21.77 5.75 0.48
CA GLU A 86 -22.01 6.84 -0.48
C GLU A 86 -22.60 6.32 -1.80
N VAL A 87 -22.00 5.24 -2.35
CA VAL A 87 -22.49 4.62 -3.59
C VAL A 87 -23.89 4.04 -3.40
N PHE A 88 -24.14 3.33 -2.30
CA PHE A 88 -25.47 2.78 -2.01
C PHE A 88 -26.53 3.88 -1.89
N ASN A 89 -26.24 4.94 -1.13
CA ASN A 89 -27.14 6.07 -0.98
C ASN A 89 -27.41 6.78 -2.31
N ARG A 90 -26.38 6.95 -3.15
CA ARG A 90 -26.55 7.55 -4.48
C ARG A 90 -27.48 6.74 -5.38
N ILE A 91 -27.43 5.41 -5.32
CA ILE A 91 -28.30 4.55 -6.12
C ILE A 91 -29.72 4.53 -5.55
N CYS A 92 -29.87 4.48 -4.22
CA CYS A 92 -31.17 4.47 -3.56
C CYS A 92 -31.93 5.80 -3.67
N SER A 93 -31.23 6.94 -3.66
CA SER A 93 -31.82 8.29 -3.78
C SER A 93 -32.07 8.74 -5.22
N ASN A 94 -31.59 8.02 -6.22
CA ASN A 94 -31.92 8.22 -7.64
C ASN A 94 -33.12 7.37 -8.10
N LYS A 95 -34.01 7.01 -7.16
CA LYS A 95 -35.32 6.42 -7.44
C LYS A 95 -36.41 7.48 -7.42
#